data_AF-A0A7C3RG08-F1
#
_entry.id   AF-A0A7C3RG08-F1
#
_cell.length_a   1.000
_cell.length_b   1.000
_cell.length_c   1.000
_cell.angle_alpha   90.00
_cell.angle_beta   90.00
_cell.angle_gamma   90.00
#
_symmetry.space_group_name_H-M   'P 1'
#
loop_
_entity.id
_entity.type
_entity.pdbx_description
1 polymer ?
#
loop_
_entity_poly.entity_id
_entity_poly.type
_entity_poly.pdbx_seq_one_letter_code
_entity_poly.pdbx_strand_id
1 'polypeptide(L)'
;MWLYYRWFDSFNYDLNAAAEVGVGLDNTNLVLGVNVRNCYGLPLVSLRVGENDLVLPGSTVPDGSPYFPNFAVPQLQTVDYYFASQSRHVYYGDAVRPPLPGTPDFTVTNTSQLIIAGFGQPISVAGWAKQQIVNGYPGKYAYLEQYFDKAYIIGTNGLATTNEAGLLSPYGEFFPTAVGPAALVTMPDIDTGQRGTGVVHVIKLQLDVNHDGVMDTSFTGPDNTSYYRPFVFWINNDYDEPGSGSTPDRDVEKRALPDHAYGRIRCARNLEDFARLWICGLPAFPLYGGYTISLSWRNTVGEPRIRLYSAYETDGGMRYLTDTSVAAMQAGAIWDGQSWIGYGQSLAEIGPGQPYKQSAPIWAGTQYYLFEGSGIGFGELVLRVQRGTNV
;
A
#
# COMPACT_ATOMS: atom_id res chain seq x y z
N MET A 1 35.19 19.70 7.20
CA MET A 1 35.93 18.43 7.01
C MET A 1 36.72 18.57 5.72
N TRP A 2 38.00 18.19 5.73
CA TRP A 2 38.86 18.30 4.56
C TRP A 2 38.64 17.10 3.64
N LEU A 3 38.10 17.32 2.45
CA LEU A 3 37.90 16.26 1.46
C LEU A 3 39.10 16.24 0.53
N TYR A 4 39.75 15.08 0.36
CA TYR A 4 40.76 14.95 -0.69
C TYR A 4 40.09 15.13 -2.04
N TYR A 5 40.54 16.12 -2.81
CA TYR A 5 40.01 16.36 -4.14
C TYR A 5 40.85 15.62 -5.19
N ARG A 6 42.10 16.06 -5.39
CA ARG A 6 43.09 15.32 -6.18
C ARG A 6 44.50 15.89 -6.02
N TRP A 7 45.46 15.17 -6.58
CA TRP A 7 46.81 15.67 -6.80
C TRP A 7 46.82 16.69 -7.94
N PHE A 8 47.49 17.81 -7.72
CA PHE A 8 47.68 18.87 -8.71
C PHE A 8 49.18 18.90 -9.06
N ASP A 9 49.49 18.82 -10.35
CA ASP A 9 50.84 19.05 -10.85
C ASP A 9 50.94 20.49 -11.34
N SER A 10 51.67 21.32 -10.61
CA SER A 10 51.86 22.73 -10.98
C SER A 10 52.72 22.92 -12.22
N PHE A 11 53.43 21.90 -12.68
CA PHE A 11 54.23 21.96 -13.91
C PHE A 11 53.41 21.64 -15.17
N ASN A 12 52.26 20.97 -15.04
CA ASN A 12 51.39 20.58 -16.17
C ASN A 12 50.03 21.32 -16.21
N TYR A 13 49.82 22.35 -15.36
CA TYR A 13 48.73 23.32 -15.42
C TYR A 13 47.36 22.74 -15.85
N ASP A 14 46.84 21.75 -15.13
CA ASP A 14 45.42 21.39 -15.26
C ASP A 14 44.54 22.38 -14.48
N LEU A 15 44.51 23.62 -14.98
CA LEU A 15 43.76 24.74 -14.41
C LEU A 15 42.25 24.48 -14.41
N ASN A 16 41.76 23.64 -15.33
CA ASN A 16 40.36 23.24 -15.36
C ASN A 16 39.99 22.46 -14.09
N ALA A 17 40.87 21.56 -13.66
CA ALA A 17 40.65 20.83 -12.42
C ALA A 17 40.86 21.67 -11.16
N ALA A 18 41.78 22.65 -11.20
CA ALA A 18 41.95 23.61 -10.11
C ALA A 18 40.70 24.50 -9.94
N ALA A 19 40.04 24.85 -11.05
CA ALA A 19 38.80 25.63 -11.03
C ALA A 19 37.64 24.91 -10.33
N GLU A 20 37.60 23.57 -10.33
CA GLU A 20 36.56 22.81 -9.60
C GLU A 20 36.64 22.98 -8.07
N VAL A 21 37.82 23.28 -7.53
CA VAL A 21 38.02 23.65 -6.11
C VAL A 21 38.08 25.16 -5.89
N GLY A 22 37.75 25.93 -6.92
CA GLY A 22 37.69 27.39 -6.88
C GLY A 22 39.04 28.07 -6.99
N VAL A 23 40.10 27.37 -7.38
CA VAL A 23 41.42 27.97 -7.63
C VAL A 23 41.47 28.43 -9.08
N GLY A 24 41.78 29.71 -9.28
CA GLY A 24 41.95 30.31 -10.60
C GLY A 24 43.24 31.10 -10.69
N LEU A 25 43.54 31.63 -11.87
CA LEU A 25 44.63 32.60 -12.06
C LEU A 25 44.09 34.02 -11.97
N ASP A 26 44.74 34.84 -11.16
CA ASP A 26 44.66 36.29 -11.23
C ASP A 26 46.04 36.82 -11.65
N ASN A 27 46.13 37.26 -12.91
CA ASN A 27 47.38 37.55 -13.60
C ASN A 27 48.35 36.35 -13.59
N THR A 28 49.37 36.39 -12.73
CA THR A 28 50.39 35.35 -12.59
C THR A 28 50.25 34.53 -11.31
N ASN A 29 49.32 34.88 -10.42
CA ASN A 29 49.16 34.25 -9.13
C ASN A 29 47.97 33.28 -9.14
N LEU A 30 48.15 32.10 -8.53
CA LEU A 30 47.01 31.26 -8.17
C LEU A 30 46.25 31.95 -7.04
N VAL A 31 44.94 32.09 -7.18
CA VAL A 31 44.08 32.71 -6.19
C VAL A 31 42.89 31.81 -5.90
N LEU A 32 42.48 31.77 -4.63
CA LEU A 32 41.24 31.12 -4.25
C LEU A 32 40.10 32.09 -4.49
N GLY A 33 39.17 31.74 -5.36
CA GLY A 33 38.04 32.59 -5.71
C GLY A 33 37.19 32.94 -4.48
N VAL A 34 36.66 34.17 -4.46
CA VAL A 34 35.58 34.55 -3.54
C VAL A 34 34.25 33.95 -4.02
N ASN A 35 33.34 33.64 -3.10
CA ASN A 35 32.01 33.07 -3.40
C ASN A 35 32.01 31.70 -4.11
N VAL A 36 33.11 30.95 -4.03
CA VAL A 36 33.17 29.57 -4.52
C VAL A 36 32.14 28.73 -3.75
N ARG A 37 31.34 27.94 -4.47
CA ARG A 37 30.32 27.05 -3.92
C ARG A 37 30.42 25.67 -4.56
N ASN A 38 30.08 24.63 -3.81
CA ASN A 38 29.98 23.28 -4.37
C ASN A 38 28.65 23.06 -5.12
N CYS A 39 28.42 21.85 -5.62
CA CYS A 39 27.21 21.47 -6.36
C CYS A 39 25.90 21.56 -5.54
N TYR A 40 26.00 21.67 -4.22
CA TYR A 40 24.88 21.88 -3.30
C TYR A 40 24.69 23.37 -2.94
N GLY A 41 25.55 24.25 -3.43
CA GLY A 41 25.54 25.68 -3.11
C GLY A 41 26.19 26.02 -1.78
N LEU A 42 26.89 25.10 -1.12
CA LEU A 42 27.57 25.36 0.14
C LEU A 42 28.84 26.19 -0.13
N PRO A 43 29.08 27.29 0.60
CA PRO A 43 30.24 28.14 0.38
C PRO A 43 31.54 27.45 0.80
N LEU A 44 32.60 27.68 0.03
CA LEU A 44 33.96 27.29 0.41
C LEU A 44 34.40 28.16 1.58
N VAL A 45 34.80 27.51 2.68
CA VAL A 45 35.29 28.19 3.89
C VAL A 45 36.79 28.37 3.81
N SER A 46 37.49 27.36 3.30
CA SER A 46 38.95 27.35 3.22
C SER A 46 39.44 26.23 2.29
N LEU A 47 40.68 26.35 1.82
CA LEU A 47 41.41 25.35 1.06
C LEU A 47 42.68 24.98 1.82
N ARG A 48 42.97 23.70 2.02
CA ARG A 48 44.26 23.24 2.52
C ARG A 48 45.10 22.79 1.34
N VAL A 49 46.33 23.27 1.27
CA VAL A 49 47.31 22.90 0.25
C VAL A 49 48.43 22.10 0.92
N GLY A 50 48.61 20.85 0.50
CA GLY A 50 49.57 19.96 1.14
C GLY A 50 49.29 19.74 2.63
N GLU A 51 50.35 19.70 3.44
CA GLU A 51 50.23 19.39 4.87
C GLU A 51 50.03 20.62 5.76
N ASN A 52 50.37 21.83 5.33
CA ASN A 52 50.53 22.94 6.29
C ASN A 52 49.77 24.23 5.93
N ASP A 53 49.44 24.46 4.65
CA ASP A 53 48.93 25.77 4.24
C ASP A 53 47.40 25.82 4.23
N LEU A 54 46.84 26.73 5.04
CA LEU A 54 45.42 27.05 5.06
C LEU A 54 45.17 28.36 4.30
N VAL A 55 44.43 28.27 3.21
CA VAL A 55 44.10 29.40 2.33
C VAL A 55 42.63 29.76 2.50
N LEU A 56 42.36 31.04 2.70
CA LEU A 56 41.00 31.60 2.78
C LEU A 56 40.55 32.13 1.41
N PRO A 57 39.24 32.13 1.10
CA PRO A 57 38.72 32.72 -0.12
C PRO A 57 39.18 34.18 -0.31
N GLY A 58 39.63 34.52 -1.51
CA GLY A 58 40.21 35.81 -1.86
C GLY A 58 41.73 35.91 -1.66
N SER A 59 42.38 34.89 -1.10
CA SER A 59 43.83 34.87 -0.89
C SER A 59 44.59 34.17 -2.02
N THR A 60 45.86 34.51 -2.17
CA THR A 60 46.81 33.78 -3.01
C THR A 60 46.97 32.34 -2.52
N VAL A 61 46.96 31.39 -3.43
CA VAL A 61 47.21 29.97 -3.17
C VAL A 61 48.70 29.70 -3.39
N PRO A 62 49.41 29.10 -2.41
CA PRO A 62 50.78 28.69 -2.62
C PRO A 62 50.85 27.58 -3.67
N ASP A 63 51.99 27.52 -4.35
CA ASP A 63 52.27 26.43 -5.27
C ASP A 63 52.46 25.13 -4.47
N GLY A 64 51.57 24.17 -4.68
CA GLY A 64 51.57 22.93 -3.90
C GLY A 64 50.35 22.06 -4.14
N SER A 65 50.44 20.81 -3.68
CA SER A 65 49.37 19.81 -3.78
C SER A 65 49.57 18.72 -2.72
N PRO A 66 48.57 17.87 -2.43
CA PRO A 66 47.20 17.89 -2.94
C PRO A 66 46.33 19.01 -2.34
N TYR A 67 45.20 19.30 -2.99
CA TYR A 67 44.20 20.23 -2.49
C TYR A 67 43.12 19.51 -1.69
N PHE A 68 42.77 20.10 -0.55
CA PHE A 68 41.63 19.69 0.24
C PHE A 68 40.69 20.89 0.42
N PRO A 69 39.58 20.99 -0.31
CA PRO A 69 38.57 22.00 -0.02
C PRO A 69 37.82 21.68 1.27
N ASN A 70 37.47 22.72 2.01
CA ASN A 70 36.58 22.67 3.16
C ASN A 70 35.39 23.59 2.91
N PHE A 71 34.27 23.00 2.54
CA PHE A 71 33.00 23.69 2.39
C PHE A 71 32.26 23.77 3.73
N ALA A 72 31.37 24.75 3.86
CA ALA A 72 30.52 24.88 5.05
C ALA A 72 29.70 23.60 5.26
N VAL A 73 29.52 23.22 6.53
CA VAL A 73 28.68 22.07 6.90
C VAL A 73 27.23 22.37 6.48
N PRO A 74 26.53 21.43 5.83
CA PRO A 74 25.12 21.62 5.50
C PRO A 74 24.29 21.79 6.77
N GLN A 75 23.47 22.84 6.79
CA GLN A 75 22.42 23.00 7.78
C GLN A 75 21.16 22.32 7.24
N LEU A 76 20.67 21.32 7.97
CA LEU A 76 19.58 20.46 7.54
C LEU A 76 18.31 20.79 8.32
N GLN A 77 17.19 20.90 7.61
CA GLN A 77 15.88 21.07 8.21
C GLN A 77 14.91 20.05 7.60
N THR A 78 14.32 19.19 8.44
CA THR A 78 13.27 18.27 7.98
C THR A 78 12.05 19.05 7.54
N VAL A 79 11.61 18.83 6.29
CA VAL A 79 10.46 19.50 5.68
C VAL A 79 9.34 18.55 5.30
N ASP A 80 9.64 17.24 5.18
CA ASP A 80 8.67 16.21 4.81
C ASP A 80 9.22 14.80 5.12
N TYR A 81 8.41 13.77 4.93
CA TYR A 81 8.80 12.37 4.96
C TYR A 81 8.33 11.62 3.70
N TYR A 82 9.18 10.74 3.19
CA TYR A 82 8.87 9.86 2.06
C TYR A 82 8.83 8.41 2.52
N PHE A 83 7.76 7.68 2.23
CA PHE A 83 7.60 6.27 2.56
C PHE A 83 7.32 5.45 1.29
N ALA A 84 7.97 4.30 1.19
CA ALA A 84 7.80 3.39 0.06
C ALA A 84 7.87 1.92 0.49
N SER A 85 7.09 1.07 -0.17
CA SER A 85 7.21 -0.38 -0.03
C SER A 85 8.48 -0.88 -0.70
N GLN A 86 9.25 -1.70 -0.01
CA GLN A 86 10.39 -2.45 -0.55
C GLN A 86 10.05 -3.91 -0.83
N SER A 87 8.85 -4.38 -0.47
CA SER A 87 8.46 -5.76 -0.73
C SER A 87 8.16 -6.05 -2.20
N ARG A 88 8.65 -7.20 -2.64
CA ARG A 88 8.39 -7.80 -3.96
C ARG A 88 6.95 -8.32 -4.14
N HIS A 89 6.16 -8.40 -3.06
CA HIS A 89 4.89 -9.16 -3.02
C HIS A 89 3.65 -8.40 -3.50
N VAL A 90 3.74 -7.11 -3.81
CA VAL A 90 2.70 -6.42 -4.58
C VAL A 90 3.12 -6.51 -6.04
N TYR A 91 2.36 -7.26 -6.85
CA TYR A 91 2.64 -7.45 -8.28
C TYR A 91 2.40 -6.12 -9.02
N TYR A 92 3.38 -5.23 -8.99
CA TYR A 92 3.45 -4.01 -9.80
C TYR A 92 3.84 -4.36 -11.25
N GLY A 93 3.10 -5.27 -11.92
CA GLY A 93 3.48 -5.74 -13.24
C GLY A 93 4.98 -6.05 -13.36
N ASP A 94 5.60 -5.59 -14.44
CA ASP A 94 7.00 -5.77 -14.83
C ASP A 94 7.98 -5.10 -13.84
N ALA A 95 8.13 -5.64 -12.64
CA ALA A 95 9.20 -5.35 -11.68
C ALA A 95 9.53 -3.86 -11.41
N VAL A 96 8.53 -2.98 -11.40
CA VAL A 96 8.72 -1.56 -11.07
C VAL A 96 8.68 -1.41 -9.54
N ARG A 97 9.84 -1.31 -8.90
CA ARG A 97 9.95 -0.81 -7.51
C ARG A 97 9.53 0.67 -7.48
N PRO A 98 8.98 1.20 -6.37
CA PRO A 98 8.82 2.64 -6.24
C PRO A 98 10.19 3.33 -6.34
N PRO A 99 10.27 4.56 -6.86
CA PRO A 99 11.54 5.30 -6.91
C PRO A 99 12.05 5.53 -5.48
N LEU A 100 13.33 5.25 -5.22
CA LEU A 100 13.91 5.36 -3.88
C LEU A 100 15.02 6.41 -3.88
N PRO A 101 15.21 7.20 -2.80
CA PRO A 101 16.37 8.07 -2.69
C PRO A 101 17.67 7.31 -3.02
N GLY A 102 18.45 7.85 -3.96
CA GLY A 102 19.68 7.22 -4.46
C GLY A 102 19.52 6.38 -5.73
N THR A 103 18.30 6.16 -6.22
CA THR A 103 18.06 5.49 -7.52
C THR A 103 17.92 6.49 -8.67
N PRO A 104 18.28 6.13 -9.92
CA PRO A 104 18.24 7.06 -11.06
C PRO A 104 16.84 7.60 -11.42
N ASP A 105 15.79 6.88 -11.05
CA ASP A 105 14.39 7.19 -11.27
C ASP A 105 13.77 8.06 -10.16
N PHE A 106 14.52 8.36 -9.10
CA PHE A 106 14.05 9.19 -8.01
C PHE A 106 14.25 10.68 -8.27
N THR A 107 13.24 11.47 -7.93
CA THR A 107 13.20 12.92 -8.06
C THR A 107 12.69 13.55 -6.77
N VAL A 108 13.03 14.82 -6.54
CA VAL A 108 12.59 15.57 -5.35
C VAL A 108 11.08 15.83 -5.27
N THR A 109 10.36 15.54 -6.37
CA THR A 109 8.90 15.68 -6.50
C THR A 109 8.13 14.41 -6.19
N ASN A 110 8.80 13.28 -5.97
CA ASN A 110 8.12 12.04 -5.61
C ASN A 110 7.42 12.17 -4.25
N THR A 111 6.22 11.61 -4.18
CA THR A 111 5.38 11.53 -2.97
C THR A 111 5.17 10.09 -2.56
N SER A 112 4.96 9.87 -1.26
CA SER A 112 4.68 8.54 -0.71
C SER A 112 3.50 7.89 -1.44
N GLN A 113 3.70 6.67 -1.92
CA GLN A 113 2.67 5.94 -2.66
C GLN A 113 1.70 5.24 -1.70
N LEU A 114 0.55 4.81 -2.21
CA LEU A 114 -0.37 3.96 -1.47
C LEU A 114 0.30 2.62 -1.16
N ILE A 115 0.47 2.29 0.11
CA ILE A 115 1.04 1.03 0.57
C ILE A 115 -0.08 0.12 1.08
N ILE A 116 -0.14 -1.11 0.55
CA ILE A 116 -1.15 -2.10 0.88
C ILE A 116 -0.46 -3.40 1.31
N ALA A 117 -0.96 -4.00 2.38
CA ALA A 117 -0.54 -5.31 2.84
C ALA A 117 -1.75 -6.23 3.07
N GLY A 118 -1.56 -7.53 2.91
CA GLY A 118 -2.54 -8.51 3.35
C GLY A 118 -2.46 -8.72 4.86
N PHE A 119 -3.60 -8.93 5.51
CA PHE A 119 -3.65 -9.31 6.92
C PHE A 119 -2.81 -10.57 7.19
N GLY A 120 -1.93 -10.53 8.19
CA GLY A 120 -0.99 -11.61 8.50
C GLY A 120 0.07 -11.88 7.42
N GLN A 121 0.23 -11.00 6.43
CA GLN A 121 1.25 -11.11 5.39
C GLN A 121 2.32 -10.02 5.58
N PRO A 122 3.59 -10.39 5.79
CA PRO A 122 4.64 -9.41 6.06
C PRO A 122 4.92 -8.53 4.84
N ILE A 123 5.24 -7.26 5.12
CA ILE A 123 5.69 -6.27 4.15
C ILE A 123 6.91 -5.53 4.70
N SER A 124 7.75 -5.01 3.83
CA SER A 124 8.91 -4.18 4.15
C SER A 124 8.63 -2.77 3.65
N VAL A 125 8.72 -1.79 4.54
CA VAL A 125 8.50 -0.37 4.26
C VAL A 125 9.74 0.40 4.67
N ALA A 126 10.24 1.27 3.81
CA ALA A 126 11.31 2.20 4.16
C ALA A 126 10.77 3.62 4.23
N GLY A 127 11.38 4.42 5.11
CA GLY A 127 11.04 5.81 5.34
C GLY A 127 12.28 6.70 5.28
N TRP A 128 12.15 7.89 4.71
CA TRP A 128 13.20 8.90 4.66
C TRP A 128 12.68 10.24 5.14
N ALA A 129 13.43 10.91 6.02
CA ALA A 129 13.23 12.33 6.31
C ALA A 129 13.79 13.15 5.15
N LYS A 130 12.94 13.95 4.49
CA LYS A 130 13.35 14.90 3.47
C LYS A 130 13.86 16.15 4.15
N GLN A 131 15.16 16.42 4.02
CA GLN A 131 15.84 17.51 4.70
C GLN A 131 16.30 18.57 3.71
N GLN A 132 15.81 19.79 3.84
CA GLN A 132 16.27 20.93 3.04
C GLN A 132 17.66 21.37 3.51
N ILE A 133 18.55 21.64 2.57
CA ILE A 133 19.86 22.27 2.86
C ILE A 133 19.66 23.79 2.91
N VAL A 134 19.49 24.36 4.10
CA VAL A 134 19.06 25.76 4.26
C VAL A 134 20.14 26.79 3.93
N ASN A 135 21.41 26.42 4.07
CA ASN A 135 22.58 27.26 3.73
C ASN A 135 23.17 26.95 2.34
N GLY A 136 22.44 26.21 1.49
CA GLY A 136 22.82 25.84 0.13
C GLY A 136 21.95 26.51 -0.94
N TYR A 137 21.95 25.94 -2.15
CA TYR A 137 21.02 26.36 -3.21
C TYR A 137 19.59 25.90 -2.92
N PRO A 138 18.57 26.72 -3.28
CA PRO A 138 17.17 26.30 -3.18
C PRO A 138 16.88 25.01 -3.95
N GLY A 139 15.98 24.19 -3.43
CA GLY A 139 15.58 22.92 -4.07
C GLY A 139 16.57 21.77 -3.93
N LYS A 140 17.64 21.93 -3.14
CA LYS A 140 18.56 20.85 -2.77
C LYS A 140 18.10 20.21 -1.46
N TYR A 141 17.99 18.89 -1.48
CA TYR A 141 17.53 18.10 -0.34
C TYR A 141 18.47 16.93 -0.08
N ALA A 142 18.67 16.61 1.19
CA ALA A 142 19.17 15.33 1.65
C ALA A 142 17.99 14.43 2.05
N TYR A 143 18.18 13.13 1.96
CA TYR A 143 17.19 12.13 2.37
C TYR A 143 17.85 11.20 3.38
N LEU A 144 17.46 11.34 4.65
CA LEU A 144 17.99 10.53 5.74
C LEU A 144 17.04 9.36 5.98
N GLU A 145 17.50 8.15 5.74
CA GLU A 145 16.74 6.93 6.04
C GLU A 145 16.41 6.86 7.54
N GLN A 146 15.19 6.44 7.86
CA GLN A 146 14.63 6.45 9.20
C GLN A 146 14.46 5.03 9.72
N TYR A 147 14.79 4.83 10.99
CA TYR A 147 14.36 3.65 11.73
C TYR A 147 12.91 3.83 12.22
N PHE A 148 12.22 2.71 12.38
CA PHE A 148 10.86 2.68 12.90
C PHE A 148 10.82 2.40 14.40
N ASP A 149 9.81 2.96 15.07
CA ASP A 149 9.51 2.72 16.48
C ASP A 149 8.42 1.64 16.60
N LYS A 150 7.20 1.95 16.17
CA LYS A 150 6.03 1.06 16.25
C LYS A 150 5.03 1.30 15.13
N ALA A 151 4.15 0.33 14.92
CA ALA A 151 2.97 0.44 14.07
C ALA A 151 1.71 0.56 14.93
N TYR A 152 0.97 1.66 14.79
CA TYR A 152 -0.25 1.90 15.56
C TYR A 152 -1.50 1.81 14.69
N ILE A 153 -2.62 1.40 15.29
CA ILE A 153 -3.93 1.49 14.65
C ILE A 153 -4.29 2.96 14.46
N ILE A 154 -4.77 3.34 13.28
CA ILE A 154 -5.35 4.66 13.04
C ILE A 154 -6.84 4.62 13.41
N GLY A 155 -7.25 5.50 14.33
CA GLY A 155 -8.63 5.61 14.79
C GLY A 155 -9.55 6.26 13.74
N THR A 156 -10.86 6.26 14.02
CA THR A 156 -11.89 6.85 13.13
C THR A 156 -11.73 8.36 12.91
N ASN A 157 -11.01 9.05 13.80
CA ASN A 157 -10.63 10.46 13.67
C ASN A 157 -9.39 10.68 12.80
N GLY A 158 -8.81 9.63 12.21
CA GLY A 158 -7.61 9.70 11.38
C GLY A 158 -6.29 9.83 12.15
N LEU A 159 -6.31 9.78 13.48
CA LEU A 159 -5.11 9.86 14.32
C LEU A 159 -4.61 8.47 14.73
N ALA A 160 -3.29 8.32 14.82
CA ALA A 160 -2.68 7.14 15.41
C ALA A 160 -3.11 6.98 16.87
N THR A 161 -3.51 5.78 17.25
CA THR A 161 -3.85 5.39 18.62
C THR A 161 -2.60 4.87 19.35
N THR A 162 -2.77 4.37 20.57
CA THR A 162 -1.72 3.66 21.32
C THR A 162 -1.73 2.15 21.10
N ASN A 163 -2.74 1.62 20.38
CA ASN A 163 -2.87 0.19 20.13
C ASN A 163 -2.01 -0.21 18.93
N GLU A 164 -1.28 -1.31 19.05
CA GLU A 164 -0.41 -1.78 17.97
C GLU A 164 -1.24 -2.40 16.83
N ALA A 165 -0.88 -2.08 15.60
CA ALA A 165 -1.50 -2.64 14.39
C ALA A 165 -0.80 -3.92 13.88
N GLY A 166 0.31 -4.30 14.52
CA GLY A 166 1.15 -5.42 14.13
C GLY A 166 2.55 -5.30 14.72
N LEU A 167 3.39 -6.28 14.41
CA LEU A 167 4.80 -6.28 14.79
C LEU A 167 5.59 -5.48 13.76
N LEU A 168 6.36 -4.50 14.20
CA LEU A 168 7.21 -3.67 13.35
C LEU A 168 8.66 -3.78 13.81
N SER A 169 9.55 -4.17 12.91
CA SER A 169 10.99 -4.10 13.17
C SER A 169 11.51 -2.67 12.95
N PRO A 170 12.60 -2.27 13.62
CA PRO A 170 13.24 -0.96 13.36
C PRO A 170 13.63 -0.73 11.91
N TYR A 171 13.86 -1.81 11.15
CA TYR A 171 14.23 -1.78 9.74
C TYR A 171 13.01 -1.77 8.79
N GLY A 172 11.79 -1.68 9.34
CA GLY A 172 10.57 -1.52 8.56
C GLY A 172 9.93 -2.82 8.08
N GLU A 173 10.32 -3.97 8.62
CA GLU A 173 9.57 -5.23 8.42
C GLU A 173 8.33 -5.20 9.29
N PHE A 174 7.17 -5.15 8.64
CA PHE A 174 5.87 -5.05 9.27
C PHE A 174 5.07 -6.32 9.06
N PHE A 175 4.67 -6.95 10.16
CA PHE A 175 3.73 -8.07 10.19
C PHE A 175 2.38 -7.58 10.74
N PRO A 176 1.38 -7.33 9.87
CA PRO A 176 0.10 -6.75 10.28
C PRO A 176 -0.80 -7.75 10.99
N THR A 177 -1.34 -7.36 12.14
CA THR A 177 -2.29 -8.16 12.95
C THR A 177 -3.63 -7.46 13.18
N ALA A 178 -3.77 -6.21 12.71
CA ALA A 178 -5.02 -5.47 12.70
C ALA A 178 -5.41 -5.08 11.27
N VAL A 179 -6.70 -5.19 10.96
CA VAL A 179 -7.27 -4.76 9.69
C VAL A 179 -7.40 -3.24 9.64
N GLY A 180 -7.22 -2.66 8.45
CA GLY A 180 -7.40 -1.24 8.19
C GLY A 180 -6.08 -0.45 8.17
N PRO A 181 -6.16 0.88 8.28
CA PRO A 181 -4.98 1.75 8.21
C PRO A 181 -4.08 1.61 9.45
N ALA A 182 -2.80 1.33 9.22
CA ALA A 182 -1.75 1.25 10.22
C ALA A 182 -0.74 2.40 10.03
N ALA A 183 -0.49 3.15 11.11
CA ALA A 183 0.51 4.20 11.19
C ALA A 183 1.86 3.62 11.61
N LEU A 184 2.78 3.44 10.66
CA LEU A 184 4.18 3.11 10.92
C LEU A 184 4.93 4.39 11.27
N VAL A 185 5.31 4.53 12.54
CA VAL A 185 5.90 5.76 13.07
C VAL A 185 7.42 5.60 13.17
N THR A 186 8.17 6.59 12.69
CA THR A 186 9.63 6.58 12.81
C THR A 186 10.06 6.82 14.26
N MET A 187 11.30 6.43 14.57
CA MET A 187 11.97 6.89 15.78
C MET A 187 12.02 8.43 15.81
N PRO A 188 11.99 9.04 17.00
CA PRO A 188 12.09 10.49 17.11
C PRO A 188 13.49 10.92 16.68
N ASP A 189 13.54 11.99 15.91
CA ASP A 189 14.79 12.73 15.67
C ASP A 189 15.40 13.16 17.02
N ILE A 190 16.69 12.92 17.20
CA ILE A 190 17.37 13.09 18.49
C ILE A 190 17.41 14.54 18.95
N ASP A 191 17.45 15.48 18.02
CA ASP A 191 17.62 16.91 18.31
C ASP A 191 16.26 17.62 18.43
N THR A 192 15.28 17.22 17.63
CA THR A 192 13.99 17.92 17.48
C THR A 192 12.79 17.14 18.03
N GLY A 193 12.93 15.83 18.23
CA GLY A 193 11.83 14.93 18.57
C GLY A 193 10.82 14.70 17.43
N GLN A 194 11.06 15.26 16.24
CA GLN A 194 10.17 15.09 15.08
C GLN A 194 10.11 13.63 14.63
N ARG A 195 8.94 13.22 14.14
CA ARG A 195 8.66 11.86 13.66
C ARG A 195 7.92 11.90 12.34
N GLY A 196 8.20 10.93 11.48
CA GLY A 196 7.43 10.64 10.29
C GLY A 196 6.38 9.58 10.58
N THR A 197 5.30 9.57 9.81
CA THR A 197 4.28 8.51 9.84
C THR A 197 3.98 8.05 8.42
N GLY A 198 4.27 6.78 8.14
CA GLY A 198 3.86 6.10 6.92
C GLY A 198 2.57 5.33 7.16
N VAL A 199 1.64 5.34 6.19
CA VAL A 199 0.38 4.60 6.31
C VAL A 199 0.41 3.34 5.45
N VAL A 200 0.15 2.19 6.09
CA VAL A 200 -0.06 0.90 5.40
C VAL A 200 -1.52 0.51 5.56
N HIS A 201 -2.21 0.23 4.46
CA HIS A 201 -3.58 -0.27 4.51
C HIS A 201 -3.58 -1.80 4.52
N VAL A 202 -4.02 -2.38 5.64
CA VAL A 202 -4.11 -3.82 5.84
C VAL A 202 -5.48 -4.33 5.40
N ILE A 203 -5.50 -5.18 4.38
CA ILE A 203 -6.73 -5.71 3.78
C ILE A 203 -6.93 -7.18 4.18
N LYS A 204 -8.17 -7.57 4.51
CA LYS A 204 -8.54 -8.94 4.86
C LYS A 204 -9.79 -9.38 4.10
N LEU A 205 -9.78 -10.62 3.59
CA LEU A 205 -11.01 -11.36 3.27
C LEU A 205 -11.50 -12.05 4.53
N GLN A 206 -12.74 -11.75 4.93
CA GLN A 206 -13.32 -12.20 6.18
C GLN A 206 -14.58 -13.02 5.89
N LEU A 207 -14.70 -14.13 6.61
CA LEU A 207 -15.80 -15.10 6.58
C LEU A 207 -16.26 -15.35 8.03
N ASP A 208 -17.39 -16.03 8.22
CA ASP A 208 -17.90 -16.47 9.51
C ASP A 208 -17.58 -17.96 9.67
N VAL A 209 -16.33 -18.27 10.05
CA VAL A 209 -15.77 -19.63 9.93
C VAL A 209 -16.27 -20.55 11.04
N ASN A 210 -16.58 -20.00 12.21
CA ASN A 210 -17.18 -20.77 13.30
C ASN A 210 -18.72 -20.79 13.25
N HIS A 211 -19.34 -20.10 12.30
CA HIS A 211 -20.78 -20.05 12.09
C HIS A 211 -21.56 -19.53 13.31
N ASP A 212 -20.98 -18.59 14.06
CA ASP A 212 -21.62 -18.00 15.25
C ASP A 212 -22.38 -16.70 14.96
N GLY A 213 -22.32 -16.23 13.72
CA GLY A 213 -22.99 -15.03 13.26
C GLY A 213 -22.19 -13.74 13.47
N VAL A 214 -21.04 -13.80 14.14
CA VAL A 214 -20.11 -12.69 14.35
C VAL A 214 -18.94 -12.83 13.40
N MET A 215 -18.50 -11.72 12.79
CA MET A 215 -17.33 -11.71 11.92
C MET A 215 -16.11 -11.21 12.69
N ASP A 216 -15.31 -12.11 13.24
CA ASP A 216 -14.11 -11.78 14.01
C ASP A 216 -12.92 -11.44 13.12
N THR A 217 -12.58 -10.15 13.07
CA THR A 217 -11.43 -9.64 12.29
C THR A 217 -10.07 -9.81 12.98
N SER A 218 -10.02 -10.23 14.24
CA SER A 218 -8.80 -10.32 15.04
C SER A 218 -7.85 -11.43 14.57
N PHE A 219 -6.56 -11.27 14.87
CA PHE A 219 -5.50 -12.18 14.39
C PHE A 219 -5.56 -13.58 14.98
N THR A 220 -5.97 -13.69 16.24
CA THR A 220 -6.15 -14.98 16.93
C THR A 220 -7.62 -15.40 16.99
N GLY A 221 -8.49 -14.68 16.28
CA GLY A 221 -9.93 -14.93 16.28
C GLY A 221 -10.31 -16.25 15.61
N PRO A 222 -11.52 -16.76 15.91
CA PRO A 222 -12.02 -17.99 15.32
C PRO A 222 -12.25 -17.85 13.82
N ASP A 223 -12.33 -16.68 13.23
CA ASP A 223 -12.68 -16.58 11.80
C ASP A 223 -11.49 -16.49 10.84
N ASN A 224 -10.33 -16.96 11.27
CA ASN A 224 -9.17 -17.11 10.40
C ASN A 224 -9.18 -18.49 9.72
N THR A 225 -9.11 -18.48 8.40
CA THR A 225 -9.00 -19.70 7.59
C THR A 225 -7.54 -20.13 7.42
N SER A 226 -7.32 -21.45 7.31
CA SER A 226 -6.04 -22.02 6.89
C SER A 226 -6.27 -23.28 6.06
N TYR A 227 -5.22 -23.88 5.50
CA TYR A 227 -5.34 -25.17 4.82
C TYR A 227 -5.97 -26.25 5.71
N TYR A 228 -5.67 -26.26 7.02
CA TYR A 228 -6.20 -27.24 7.98
C TYR A 228 -7.55 -26.82 8.58
N ARG A 229 -7.99 -25.58 8.32
CA ARG A 229 -9.26 -25.03 8.79
C ARG A 229 -9.87 -24.16 7.69
N PRO A 230 -10.29 -24.77 6.59
CA PRO A 230 -10.95 -24.03 5.51
C PRO A 230 -12.34 -23.59 5.97
N PHE A 231 -12.88 -22.56 5.32
CA PHE A 231 -14.32 -22.33 5.35
C PHE A 231 -15.01 -23.40 4.50
N VAL A 232 -16.03 -24.05 5.06
CA VAL A 232 -16.80 -25.10 4.39
C VAL A 232 -18.24 -24.64 4.26
N PHE A 233 -18.82 -24.82 3.09
CA PHE A 233 -20.18 -24.40 2.77
C PHE A 233 -20.81 -25.38 1.78
N TRP A 234 -22.14 -25.41 1.74
CA TRP A 234 -22.90 -26.26 0.84
C TRP A 234 -23.01 -25.65 -0.55
N ILE A 235 -23.20 -26.51 -1.54
CA ILE A 235 -23.59 -26.07 -2.88
C ILE A 235 -25.10 -25.89 -2.85
N ASN A 236 -25.58 -24.76 -3.35
CA ASN A 236 -26.99 -24.46 -3.46
C ASN A 236 -27.59 -25.23 -4.67
N ASN A 237 -27.76 -26.54 -4.49
CA ASN A 237 -28.11 -27.52 -5.53
C ASN A 237 -29.53 -28.09 -5.40
N ASP A 238 -30.28 -27.62 -4.41
CA ASP A 238 -31.71 -27.80 -4.24
C ASP A 238 -32.50 -26.80 -5.08
N TYR A 239 -33.80 -26.75 -4.85
CA TYR A 239 -34.71 -25.89 -5.59
C TYR A 239 -35.83 -25.38 -4.67
N ASP A 240 -35.76 -24.10 -4.34
CA ASP A 240 -36.85 -23.40 -3.71
C ASP A 240 -37.81 -22.85 -4.77
N GLU A 241 -39.09 -23.09 -4.51
CA GLU A 241 -40.19 -22.47 -5.21
C GLU A 241 -40.65 -21.23 -4.45
N PRO A 242 -40.63 -20.04 -5.09
CA PRO A 242 -41.18 -18.83 -4.48
C PRO A 242 -42.65 -19.01 -4.13
N GLY A 243 -43.03 -18.53 -2.96
CA GLY A 243 -44.40 -18.44 -2.51
C GLY A 243 -45.26 -17.58 -3.44
N SER A 244 -46.58 -17.78 -3.36
CA SER A 244 -47.55 -16.94 -4.06
C SER A 244 -48.77 -16.66 -3.18
N GLY A 245 -49.08 -15.38 -3.01
CA GLY A 245 -50.18 -14.94 -2.15
C GLY A 245 -50.01 -15.43 -0.71
N SER A 246 -50.88 -16.33 -0.28
CA SER A 246 -50.84 -16.95 1.06
C SER A 246 -49.96 -18.20 1.16
N THR A 247 -49.35 -18.65 0.06
CA THR A 247 -48.48 -19.82 0.04
C THR A 247 -47.05 -19.37 0.34
N PRO A 248 -46.38 -19.89 1.39
CA PRO A 248 -44.99 -19.56 1.67
C PRO A 248 -44.05 -20.20 0.64
N ASP A 249 -42.80 -19.72 0.61
CA ASP A 249 -41.70 -20.37 -0.09
C ASP A 249 -41.56 -21.82 0.37
N ARG A 250 -41.15 -22.72 -0.53
CA ARG A 250 -40.98 -24.14 -0.20
C ARG A 250 -39.84 -24.77 -0.97
N ASP A 251 -39.13 -25.69 -0.32
CA ASP A 251 -38.18 -26.59 -0.98
C ASP A 251 -38.98 -27.67 -1.75
N VAL A 252 -38.57 -27.91 -2.99
CA VAL A 252 -39.16 -28.91 -3.87
C VAL A 252 -38.05 -29.72 -4.50
N GLU A 253 -38.16 -31.05 -4.46
CA GLU A 253 -37.25 -31.92 -5.20
C GLU A 253 -37.39 -31.72 -6.71
N LYS A 254 -36.55 -30.85 -7.29
CA LYS A 254 -36.54 -30.54 -8.72
C LYS A 254 -35.11 -30.48 -9.26
N ARG A 255 -34.64 -31.63 -9.74
CA ARG A 255 -33.24 -31.85 -10.15
C ARG A 255 -32.75 -31.05 -11.37
N ALA A 256 -33.64 -30.47 -12.18
CA ALA A 256 -33.26 -29.94 -13.50
C ALA A 256 -32.71 -28.50 -13.48
N LEU A 257 -33.00 -27.71 -12.45
CA LEU A 257 -32.64 -26.29 -12.38
C LEU A 257 -32.32 -25.91 -10.94
N PRO A 258 -31.15 -26.30 -10.40
CA PRO A 258 -30.76 -25.91 -9.05
C PRO A 258 -30.73 -24.40 -8.86
N ASP A 259 -30.93 -23.91 -7.64
CA ASP A 259 -31.07 -22.48 -7.37
C ASP A 259 -29.87 -21.66 -7.83
N HIS A 260 -28.66 -22.17 -7.64
CA HIS A 260 -27.43 -21.52 -8.10
C HIS A 260 -27.37 -21.27 -9.62
N ALA A 261 -28.24 -21.89 -10.43
CA ALA A 261 -28.20 -21.81 -11.88
C ALA A 261 -28.97 -20.59 -12.40
N TYR A 262 -29.82 -19.99 -11.55
CA TYR A 262 -30.59 -18.82 -11.91
C TYR A 262 -29.76 -17.55 -11.94
N GLY A 263 -28.68 -17.48 -11.16
CA GLY A 263 -27.89 -16.26 -10.99
C GLY A 263 -28.68 -15.10 -10.37
N ARG A 264 -29.74 -15.44 -9.62
CA ARG A 264 -30.59 -14.50 -8.91
C ARG A 264 -31.22 -15.18 -7.69
N ILE A 265 -31.46 -14.39 -6.66
CA ILE A 265 -32.22 -14.75 -5.47
C ILE A 265 -33.70 -14.59 -5.82
N ARG A 266 -34.46 -15.69 -5.83
CA ARG A 266 -35.85 -15.70 -6.31
C ARG A 266 -36.87 -15.61 -5.18
N CYS A 267 -36.48 -16.03 -3.98
CA CYS A 267 -37.31 -16.05 -2.81
C CYS A 267 -36.47 -15.91 -1.54
N ALA A 268 -37.11 -15.72 -0.39
CA ALA A 268 -36.38 -15.53 0.86
C ALA A 268 -35.68 -16.83 1.29
N ARG A 269 -36.28 -17.98 0.98
CA ARG A 269 -35.74 -19.30 1.32
C ARG A 269 -34.36 -19.57 0.68
N ASN A 270 -34.13 -19.08 -0.55
CA ASN A 270 -32.82 -19.17 -1.21
C ASN A 270 -31.68 -18.60 -0.36
N LEU A 271 -31.96 -17.64 0.50
CA LEU A 271 -30.95 -17.00 1.32
C LEU A 271 -30.39 -17.92 2.42
N GLU A 272 -31.07 -19.01 2.75
CA GLU A 272 -30.62 -19.98 3.76
C GLU A 272 -29.29 -20.65 3.33
N ASP A 273 -29.01 -20.74 2.03
CA ASP A 273 -27.78 -21.32 1.46
C ASP A 273 -26.67 -20.30 1.22
N PHE A 274 -26.89 -19.04 1.58
CA PHE A 274 -25.93 -17.96 1.35
C PHE A 274 -25.05 -17.75 2.57
N ALA A 275 -23.75 -17.58 2.31
CA ALA A 275 -22.75 -17.19 3.30
C ALA A 275 -22.30 -15.75 3.09
N ARG A 276 -21.76 -15.13 4.14
CA ARG A 276 -21.25 -13.75 4.12
C ARG A 276 -19.77 -13.73 3.75
N LEU A 277 -19.37 -12.76 2.91
CA LEU A 277 -17.99 -12.46 2.57
C LEU A 277 -17.74 -10.96 2.73
N TRP A 278 -16.78 -10.58 3.55
CA TRP A 278 -16.39 -9.18 3.69
C TRP A 278 -14.99 -8.94 3.12
N ILE A 279 -14.80 -7.80 2.46
CA ILE A 279 -13.48 -7.27 2.12
C ILE A 279 -13.22 -6.08 3.03
N CYS A 280 -12.42 -6.30 4.08
CA CYS A 280 -12.19 -5.32 5.13
C CYS A 280 -10.91 -4.53 4.90
N GLY A 281 -10.89 -3.26 5.33
CA GLY A 281 -9.67 -2.44 5.37
C GLY A 281 -9.25 -1.81 4.04
N LEU A 282 -10.14 -1.75 3.04
CA LEU A 282 -9.84 -1.11 1.77
C LEU A 282 -9.56 0.40 1.96
N PRO A 283 -8.49 0.94 1.36
CA PRO A 283 -8.27 2.39 1.30
C PRO A 283 -9.27 3.07 0.36
N ALA A 284 -9.35 4.40 0.47
CA ALA A 284 -9.91 5.21 -0.61
C ALA A 284 -8.90 5.24 -1.76
N PHE A 285 -9.22 4.61 -2.89
CA PHE A 285 -8.34 4.62 -4.05
C PHE A 285 -8.48 5.95 -4.82
N PRO A 286 -7.38 6.51 -5.37
CA PRO A 286 -7.46 7.73 -6.16
C PRO A 286 -8.39 7.57 -7.36
N LEU A 287 -9.26 8.57 -7.58
CA LEU A 287 -10.07 8.65 -8.79
C LEU A 287 -9.13 8.68 -10.02
N TYR A 288 -9.38 7.82 -11.00
CA TYR A 288 -8.50 7.60 -12.16
C TYR A 288 -7.10 7.05 -11.84
N GLY A 289 -6.88 6.49 -10.64
CA GLY A 289 -5.61 5.87 -10.25
C GLY A 289 -5.28 4.56 -10.99
N GLY A 290 -6.24 4.03 -11.77
CA GLY A 290 -6.09 2.79 -12.53
C GLY A 290 -6.03 1.54 -11.65
N TYR A 291 -6.66 1.58 -10.47
CA TYR A 291 -6.71 0.46 -9.54
C TYR A 291 -7.90 -0.46 -9.83
N THR A 292 -7.63 -1.76 -9.86
CA THR A 292 -8.64 -2.82 -9.94
C THR A 292 -8.52 -3.74 -8.74
N ILE A 293 -9.65 -4.28 -8.30
CA ILE A 293 -9.71 -5.36 -7.34
C ILE A 293 -10.27 -6.60 -8.03
N SER A 294 -9.73 -7.77 -7.71
CA SER A 294 -10.23 -9.03 -8.25
C SER A 294 -10.29 -10.12 -7.19
N LEU A 295 -11.32 -10.96 -7.31
CA LEU A 295 -11.44 -12.22 -6.57
C LEU A 295 -11.24 -13.37 -7.56
N SER A 296 -10.34 -14.28 -7.23
CA SER A 296 -10.00 -15.41 -8.11
C SER A 296 -9.62 -16.65 -7.32
N TRP A 297 -9.96 -17.82 -7.83
CA TRP A 297 -9.48 -19.08 -7.30
C TRP A 297 -8.03 -19.36 -7.72
N ARG A 298 -7.25 -19.96 -6.82
CA ARG A 298 -5.97 -20.62 -7.12
C ARG A 298 -5.84 -21.92 -6.34
N ASN A 299 -4.84 -22.72 -6.70
CA ASN A 299 -4.53 -23.99 -6.02
C ASN A 299 -5.76 -24.90 -5.88
N THR A 300 -6.54 -25.02 -6.97
CA THR A 300 -7.84 -25.69 -6.94
C THR A 300 -7.74 -27.18 -7.23
N VAL A 301 -8.61 -27.96 -6.60
CA VAL A 301 -8.95 -29.33 -6.97
C VAL A 301 -10.46 -29.40 -7.23
N GLY A 302 -10.84 -30.01 -8.35
CA GLY A 302 -12.20 -29.93 -8.86
C GLY A 302 -12.49 -28.58 -9.52
N GLU A 303 -13.75 -28.16 -9.51
CA GLU A 303 -14.25 -26.93 -10.11
C GLU A 303 -14.97 -26.09 -9.04
N PRO A 304 -14.26 -25.59 -8.01
CA PRO A 304 -14.89 -24.76 -6.99
C PRO A 304 -15.46 -23.49 -7.61
N ARG A 305 -16.75 -23.25 -7.42
CA ARG A 305 -17.42 -22.05 -7.94
C ARG A 305 -18.30 -21.43 -6.88
N ILE A 306 -18.34 -20.10 -6.88
CA ILE A 306 -19.28 -19.31 -6.08
C ILE A 306 -19.95 -18.28 -6.95
N ARG A 307 -21.20 -17.94 -6.64
CA ARG A 307 -21.82 -16.72 -7.16
C ARG A 307 -21.77 -15.63 -6.11
N LEU A 308 -21.29 -14.46 -6.50
CA LEU A 308 -21.13 -13.31 -5.61
C LEU A 308 -22.30 -12.34 -5.77
N TYR A 309 -22.81 -11.81 -4.66
CA TYR A 309 -23.91 -10.87 -4.60
C TYR A 309 -23.54 -9.70 -3.68
N SER A 310 -23.99 -8.49 -4.00
CA SER A 310 -23.87 -7.36 -3.06
C SER A 310 -24.77 -7.59 -1.85
N ALA A 311 -24.29 -7.28 -0.66
CA ALA A 311 -25.14 -7.26 0.52
C ALA A 311 -26.00 -5.99 0.52
N TYR A 312 -27.29 -6.14 0.85
CA TYR A 312 -28.21 -5.02 1.08
C TYR A 312 -27.88 -4.31 2.40
N GLU A 313 -27.57 -5.07 3.44
CA GLU A 313 -27.24 -4.50 4.75
C GLU A 313 -25.90 -3.75 4.70
N THR A 314 -25.90 -2.51 5.22
CA THR A 314 -24.71 -1.66 5.24
C THR A 314 -23.69 -2.08 6.31
N ASP A 315 -24.06 -2.97 7.21
CA ASP A 315 -23.18 -3.56 8.25
C ASP A 315 -22.72 -4.99 7.88
N GLY A 316 -23.24 -5.56 6.78
CA GLY A 316 -22.96 -6.93 6.37
C GLY A 316 -23.50 -8.00 7.34
N GLY A 317 -24.55 -7.67 8.11
CA GLY A 317 -25.18 -8.52 9.11
C GLY A 317 -25.90 -9.77 8.57
N MET A 318 -26.78 -10.34 9.40
CA MET A 318 -27.57 -11.55 9.12
C MET A 318 -29.09 -11.29 9.17
N ARG A 319 -29.54 -10.03 9.10
CA ARG A 319 -30.97 -9.76 9.11
C ARG A 319 -31.66 -10.32 7.87
N TYR A 320 -30.93 -10.56 6.78
CA TYR A 320 -31.45 -11.29 5.62
C TYR A 320 -31.99 -12.69 5.97
N LEU A 321 -31.56 -13.31 7.09
CA LEU A 321 -32.09 -14.60 7.58
C LEU A 321 -33.18 -14.46 8.66
N THR A 322 -33.30 -13.29 9.29
CA THR A 322 -34.09 -13.13 10.52
C THR A 322 -35.18 -12.06 10.43
N ASP A 323 -35.13 -11.21 9.40
CA ASP A 323 -36.08 -10.14 9.13
C ASP A 323 -36.60 -10.27 7.69
N THR A 324 -37.90 -10.52 7.54
CA THR A 324 -38.55 -10.72 6.25
C THR A 324 -38.49 -9.49 5.34
N SER A 325 -38.42 -8.29 5.91
CA SER A 325 -38.27 -7.05 5.14
C SER A 325 -36.87 -6.93 4.57
N VAL A 326 -35.85 -7.27 5.36
CA VAL A 326 -34.46 -7.29 4.89
C VAL A 326 -34.25 -8.40 3.86
N ALA A 327 -34.81 -9.59 4.08
CA ALA A 327 -34.78 -10.68 3.12
C ALA A 327 -35.39 -10.27 1.77
N ALA A 328 -36.56 -9.63 1.78
CA ALA A 328 -37.20 -9.12 0.57
C ALA A 328 -36.36 -8.07 -0.16
N MET A 329 -35.69 -7.18 0.57
CA MET A 329 -34.79 -6.19 -0.03
C MET A 329 -33.51 -6.82 -0.58
N GLN A 330 -32.94 -7.81 0.10
CA GLN A 330 -31.78 -8.58 -0.36
C GLN A 330 -32.11 -9.39 -1.63
N ALA A 331 -33.31 -9.98 -1.71
CA ALA A 331 -33.79 -10.68 -2.90
C ALA A 331 -34.21 -9.73 -4.04
N GLY A 332 -34.26 -8.42 -3.78
CA GLY A 332 -34.70 -7.42 -4.75
C GLY A 332 -33.78 -7.33 -5.97
N ALA A 333 -34.35 -7.61 -7.15
CA ALA A 333 -33.72 -7.37 -8.45
C ALA A 333 -34.71 -6.69 -9.41
N ILE A 334 -34.20 -5.75 -10.20
CA ILE A 334 -34.98 -4.94 -11.15
C ILE A 334 -34.40 -5.17 -12.55
N TRP A 335 -35.28 -5.27 -13.56
CA TRP A 335 -34.87 -5.28 -14.96
C TRP A 335 -34.69 -3.83 -15.45
N ASP A 336 -33.49 -3.45 -15.90
CA ASP A 336 -33.19 -2.10 -16.37
C ASP A 336 -33.47 -1.88 -17.86
N GLY A 337 -33.99 -2.90 -18.56
CA GLY A 337 -34.20 -2.90 -20.00
C GLY A 337 -33.17 -3.74 -20.77
N GLN A 338 -32.03 -4.05 -20.17
CA GLN A 338 -30.95 -4.84 -20.77
C GLN A 338 -30.48 -5.99 -19.88
N SER A 339 -30.50 -5.80 -18.56
CA SER A 339 -30.02 -6.76 -17.59
C SER A 339 -30.79 -6.62 -16.28
N TRP A 340 -30.73 -7.68 -15.47
CA TRP A 340 -31.14 -7.58 -14.08
C TRP A 340 -30.06 -6.84 -13.29
N ILE A 341 -30.48 -6.00 -12.36
CA ILE A 341 -29.62 -5.25 -11.43
C ILE A 341 -30.22 -5.31 -10.02
N GLY A 342 -29.42 -5.05 -9.00
CA GLY A 342 -29.85 -5.04 -7.60
C GLY A 342 -29.17 -6.10 -6.75
N TYR A 343 -29.54 -6.14 -5.46
CA TYR A 343 -28.91 -7.02 -4.46
C TYR A 343 -29.21 -8.51 -4.70
N GLY A 344 -30.37 -8.81 -5.29
CA GLY A 344 -30.78 -10.16 -5.63
C GLY A 344 -30.16 -10.70 -6.91
N GLN A 345 -29.40 -9.91 -7.66
CA GLN A 345 -28.77 -10.33 -8.91
C GLN A 345 -27.29 -10.66 -8.68
N SER A 346 -26.82 -11.80 -9.20
CA SER A 346 -25.41 -12.18 -9.06
C SER A 346 -24.51 -11.19 -9.82
N LEU A 347 -23.48 -10.67 -9.15
CA LEU A 347 -22.44 -9.84 -9.74
C LEU A 347 -21.57 -10.63 -10.72
N ALA A 348 -21.23 -11.87 -10.34
CA ALA A 348 -20.45 -12.80 -11.15
C ALA A 348 -20.53 -14.22 -10.58
N GLU A 349 -20.26 -15.20 -11.43
CA GLU A 349 -19.82 -16.53 -11.00
C GLU A 349 -18.29 -16.56 -11.05
N ILE A 350 -17.66 -16.92 -9.93
CA ILE A 350 -16.20 -16.96 -9.78
C ILE A 350 -15.78 -18.43 -9.76
N GLY A 351 -14.98 -18.83 -10.74
CA GLY A 351 -14.46 -20.19 -10.88
C GLY A 351 -12.98 -20.21 -11.29
N PRO A 352 -12.36 -21.40 -11.46
CA PRO A 352 -11.02 -21.50 -11.99
C PRO A 352 -10.92 -20.82 -13.36
N GLY A 353 -10.00 -19.87 -13.50
CA GLY A 353 -9.83 -19.08 -14.74
C GLY A 353 -10.93 -18.04 -15.01
N GLN A 354 -11.91 -17.89 -14.13
CA GLN A 354 -13.02 -16.93 -14.24
C GLN A 354 -13.05 -16.00 -13.01
N PRO A 355 -12.15 -15.00 -12.95
CA PRO A 355 -12.11 -14.08 -11.83
C PRO A 355 -13.25 -13.04 -11.89
N TYR A 356 -13.74 -12.62 -10.73
CA TYR A 356 -14.49 -11.37 -10.64
C TYR A 356 -13.50 -10.20 -10.62
N LYS A 357 -13.74 -9.17 -11.42
CA LYS A 357 -12.94 -7.95 -11.47
C LYS A 357 -13.85 -6.72 -11.42
N GLN A 358 -13.46 -5.73 -10.64
CA GLN A 358 -14.11 -4.42 -10.64
C GLN A 358 -13.09 -3.30 -10.42
N SER A 359 -13.48 -2.07 -10.74
CA SER A 359 -12.74 -0.88 -10.34
C SER A 359 -12.64 -0.83 -8.81
N ALA A 360 -11.47 -0.44 -8.30
CA ALA A 360 -11.29 -0.28 -6.87
C ALA A 360 -12.19 0.86 -6.34
N PRO A 361 -12.76 0.74 -5.13
CA PRO A 361 -13.67 1.74 -4.59
C PRO A 361 -12.95 3.07 -4.33
N ILE A 362 -13.61 4.18 -4.62
CA ILE A 362 -13.08 5.52 -4.33
C ILE A 362 -13.28 5.95 -2.86
N TRP A 363 -13.89 5.08 -2.05
CA TRP A 363 -14.18 5.30 -0.63
C TRP A 363 -13.52 4.20 0.19
N ALA A 364 -12.97 4.57 1.35
CA ALA A 364 -12.40 3.61 2.27
C ALA A 364 -13.50 2.82 3.01
N GLY A 365 -13.18 1.61 3.46
CA GLY A 365 -14.04 0.85 4.36
C GLY A 365 -14.13 -0.63 4.05
N THR A 366 -15.16 -1.26 4.62
CA THR A 366 -15.49 -2.66 4.37
C THR A 366 -16.51 -2.76 3.25
N GLN A 367 -16.29 -3.70 2.32
CA GLN A 367 -17.26 -4.05 1.30
C GLN A 367 -17.94 -5.36 1.70
N TYR A 368 -19.27 -5.38 1.65
CA TYR A 368 -20.08 -6.49 2.15
C TYR A 368 -20.72 -7.24 0.98
N TYR A 369 -20.53 -8.56 0.97
CA TYR A 369 -21.07 -9.46 -0.04
C TYR A 369 -21.73 -10.66 0.61
N LEU A 370 -22.65 -11.27 -0.14
CA LEU A 370 -23.09 -12.64 0.08
C LEU A 370 -22.56 -13.52 -1.05
N PHE A 371 -22.48 -14.82 -0.81
CA PHE A 371 -22.22 -15.79 -1.86
C PHE A 371 -22.91 -17.13 -1.60
N GLU A 372 -23.16 -17.86 -2.68
CA GLU A 372 -23.65 -19.24 -2.67
C GLU A 372 -22.67 -20.16 -3.43
N GLY A 373 -22.67 -21.44 -3.09
CA GLY A 373 -21.86 -22.43 -3.79
C GLY A 373 -22.48 -22.87 -5.12
N SER A 374 -21.70 -22.80 -6.19
CA SER A 374 -22.13 -23.21 -7.54
C SER A 374 -21.30 -24.31 -8.21
N GLY A 375 -20.27 -24.82 -7.53
CA GLY A 375 -19.41 -25.86 -8.10
C GLY A 375 -18.66 -26.65 -7.02
N ILE A 376 -18.46 -27.95 -7.30
CA ILE A 376 -17.79 -28.88 -6.39
C ILE A 376 -16.28 -28.73 -6.52
N GLY A 377 -15.61 -28.45 -5.41
CA GLY A 377 -14.16 -28.46 -5.33
C GLY A 377 -13.67 -27.72 -4.09
N PHE A 378 -12.36 -27.52 -4.03
CA PHE A 378 -11.73 -26.67 -3.01
C PHE A 378 -10.53 -25.94 -3.60
N GLY A 379 -10.09 -24.89 -2.91
CA GLY A 379 -8.93 -24.09 -3.28
C GLY A 379 -8.82 -22.84 -2.43
N GLU A 380 -8.05 -21.87 -2.91
CA GLU A 380 -7.86 -20.59 -2.24
C GLU A 380 -8.57 -19.48 -3.02
N LEU A 381 -9.53 -18.80 -2.39
CA LEU A 381 -10.10 -17.56 -2.91
C LEU A 381 -9.16 -16.40 -2.57
N VAL A 382 -8.65 -15.72 -3.59
CA VAL A 382 -7.63 -14.68 -3.43
C VAL A 382 -8.17 -13.33 -3.86
N LEU A 383 -8.04 -12.35 -2.98
CA LEU A 383 -8.15 -10.94 -3.33
C LEU A 383 -6.82 -10.44 -3.88
N ARG A 384 -6.88 -9.78 -5.04
CA ARG A 384 -5.76 -9.04 -5.61
C ARG A 384 -6.17 -7.58 -5.80
N VAL A 385 -5.27 -6.68 -5.42
CA VAL A 385 -5.32 -5.25 -5.77
C VAL A 385 -4.21 -5.01 -6.79
N GLN A 386 -4.55 -4.43 -7.94
CA GLN A 386 -3.59 -4.18 -9.01
C GLN A 386 -3.74 -2.74 -9.52
N ARG A 387 -2.64 -2.13 -9.94
CA ARG A 387 -2.61 -0.83 -10.60
C ARG A 387 -2.10 -1.01 -12.03
N GLY A 388 -2.79 -0.44 -13.01
CA GLY A 388 -2.38 -0.48 -14.43
C GLY A 388 -3.29 -1.34 -15.31
N THR A 389 -3.00 -1.36 -16.61
CA THR A 389 -3.93 -1.78 -17.68
C THR A 389 -3.96 -3.27 -18.01
N ASN A 390 -3.28 -4.13 -17.25
CA ASN A 390 -3.40 -5.58 -17.46
C ASN A 390 -4.73 -6.09 -16.88
N VAL A 391 -5.81 -5.85 -17.63
CA VAL A 391 -7.10 -6.54 -17.52
C VAL A 391 -6.99 -7.88 -18.22
#